data_AF-U2E738-F1
#
_entry.id   AF-U2E738-F1
#
_cell.length_a   1.000
_cell.length_b   1.000
_cell.length_c   1.000
_cell.angle_alpha   90.00
_cell.angle_beta   90.00
_cell.angle_gamma   90.00
#
_symmetry.space_group_name_H-M   'P 1'
#
loop_
_entity.id
_entity.type
_entity.pdbx_description
1 polymer ?
#
loop_
_entity_poly.entity_id
_entity_poly.type
_entity_poly.pdbx_seq_one_letter_code
_entity_poly.pdbx_strand_id
1 'polypeptide(L)'
;MSLPLDGLRVLDISQIMAGPYCTMVLADMGADVTKIEKIKGGDDSRQMGPYIEDESACFMQINRNKRSVALNLKDPAARELFYDMARQADVIIENYRPGVTQSLEVDYESIKQINPGIIYASISGYGQTGPYANKGGFDLVAQGATGLMSMTGEPGRRPLKTGVAVYDIGAGITAVYSILAAYIHRQKTGEGQQVDVAIGECGIPWFTWEAAAYFGEGREPQPTGWRHRVSAPYQALATRDGYFMLGCANQRTWERFCNDVVNKPEWIDDSRFATNSDRGRNVEELEALIEEAFADEDTDTWRQRCDAAGVPTDQHLFAGLVGPALYRARYGPGIRTSDGRQCEDAGLCEQVLVHAAADPSPEPVARRTYRGSAGRYGYRRRASGRTARARGGRLGSLTGRCGSIRAALARFGLRYRLMPRAVTGQSATTRSPRKPTSQSCMLTVGSQCPGTRRSVSPSVSVSRGSSSWPCSSEAPV
;
A
#
# COMPACT_ATOMS: atom_id res chain seq x y z
N MET A 1 26.44 9.37 4.40
CA MET A 1 25.64 9.20 5.63
C MET A 1 24.76 7.97 5.41
N SER A 2 24.65 7.09 6.42
CA SER A 2 23.68 5.98 6.38
C SER A 2 22.26 6.54 6.49
N LEU A 3 21.30 5.89 5.82
CA LEU A 3 19.89 6.25 5.93
C LEU A 3 19.30 5.75 7.27
N PRO A 4 18.17 6.31 7.75
CA PRO A 4 17.63 6.00 9.08
C PRO A 4 17.33 4.52 9.35
N LEU A 5 16.96 3.74 8.33
CA LEU A 5 16.66 2.30 8.43
C LEU A 5 17.70 1.42 7.75
N ASP A 6 18.91 1.94 7.53
CA ASP A 6 20.02 1.13 6.99
C ASP A 6 20.26 -0.11 7.87
N GLY A 7 20.31 -1.28 7.22
CA GLY A 7 20.42 -2.58 7.89
C GLY A 7 19.10 -3.27 8.24
N LEU A 8 17.95 -2.58 8.20
CA LEU A 8 16.63 -3.20 8.44
C LEU A 8 16.22 -4.06 7.24
N ARG A 9 15.86 -5.34 7.48
CA ARG A 9 15.45 -6.27 6.41
C ARG A 9 13.95 -6.50 6.42
N VAL A 10 13.32 -6.31 5.28
CA VAL A 10 11.87 -6.36 5.14
C VAL A 10 11.47 -7.37 4.06
N LEU A 11 10.52 -8.25 4.38
CA LEU A 11 9.82 -9.07 3.39
C LEU A 11 8.44 -8.49 3.11
N ASP A 12 8.23 -8.08 1.87
CA ASP A 12 6.96 -7.54 1.39
C ASP A 12 6.21 -8.64 0.63
N ILE A 13 5.21 -9.28 1.25
CA ILE A 13 4.32 -10.22 0.57
C ILE A 13 2.96 -9.59 0.22
N SER A 14 2.89 -8.26 0.27
CA SER A 14 1.67 -7.49 0.04
C SER A 14 1.47 -7.13 -1.44
N GLN A 15 0.27 -6.69 -1.79
CA GLN A 15 -0.15 -6.36 -3.15
C GLN A 15 -0.93 -5.04 -3.23
N ILE A 16 -1.03 -4.50 -4.45
CA ILE A 16 -1.88 -3.36 -4.81
C ILE A 16 -1.49 -1.99 -4.24
N MET A 17 -1.76 -1.65 -2.99
CA MET A 17 -1.58 -0.26 -2.52
C MET A 17 -1.14 -0.15 -1.06
N ALA A 18 -1.97 -0.50 -0.09
CA ALA A 18 -1.69 -0.21 1.33
C ALA A 18 -0.36 -0.79 1.84
N GLY A 19 -0.13 -2.09 1.63
CA GLY A 19 1.12 -2.77 1.98
C GLY A 19 2.31 -2.32 1.11
N PRO A 20 2.17 -2.23 -0.22
CA PRO A 20 3.25 -1.73 -1.08
C PRO A 20 3.67 -0.29 -0.73
N TYR A 21 2.73 0.59 -0.40
CA TYR A 21 3.00 1.96 0.04
C TYR A 21 3.80 1.97 1.35
N CYS A 22 3.38 1.20 2.36
CA CYS A 22 4.11 1.06 3.62
C CYS A 22 5.57 0.65 3.39
N THR A 23 5.77 -0.42 2.62
CA THR A 23 7.11 -0.97 2.38
C THR A 23 7.96 -0.11 1.44
N MET A 24 7.35 0.66 0.54
CA MET A 24 8.03 1.69 -0.24
C MET A 24 8.57 2.79 0.68
N VAL A 25 7.77 3.28 1.62
CA VAL A 25 8.20 4.31 2.59
C VAL A 25 9.35 3.78 3.47
N LEU A 26 9.30 2.51 3.89
CA LEU A 26 10.42 1.87 4.60
C LEU A 26 11.69 1.79 3.74
N ALA A 27 11.56 1.44 2.45
CA ALA A 27 12.68 1.40 1.49
C ALA A 27 13.29 2.79 1.27
N ASP A 28 12.45 3.82 1.12
CA ASP A 28 12.88 5.22 0.98
C ASP A 28 13.64 5.71 2.22
N MET A 29 13.34 5.17 3.41
CA MET A 29 14.08 5.42 4.64
C MET A 29 15.35 4.54 4.80
N GLY A 30 15.66 3.68 3.83
CA GLY A 30 16.89 2.89 3.78
C GLY A 30 16.77 1.40 4.11
N ALA A 31 15.56 0.87 4.31
CA ALA A 31 15.38 -0.55 4.57
C ALA A 31 15.67 -1.41 3.31
N ASP A 32 16.26 -2.59 3.50
CA ASP A 32 16.42 -3.59 2.44
C ASP A 32 15.11 -4.38 2.26
N VAL A 33 14.29 -3.93 1.31
CA VAL A 33 12.96 -4.50 1.05
C VAL A 33 13.02 -5.52 -0.09
N THR A 34 12.58 -6.74 0.22
CA THR A 34 12.42 -7.82 -0.76
C THR A 34 10.95 -8.17 -0.92
N LYS A 35 10.40 -7.86 -2.08
CA LYS A 35 9.03 -8.18 -2.47
C LYS A 35 8.95 -9.62 -2.95
N ILE A 36 8.04 -10.40 -2.35
CA ILE A 36 7.74 -11.77 -2.74
C ILE A 36 6.47 -11.76 -3.59
N GLU A 37 6.61 -12.12 -4.86
CA GLU A 37 5.53 -12.04 -5.83
C GLU A 37 5.07 -13.43 -6.31
N LYS A 38 3.83 -13.52 -6.78
CA LYS A 38 3.35 -14.74 -7.46
C LYS A 38 4.07 -14.93 -8.79
N ILE A 39 4.40 -16.18 -9.12
CA ILE A 39 5.10 -16.56 -10.37
C ILE A 39 4.38 -16.02 -11.62
N LYS A 40 3.05 -16.05 -11.64
CA LYS A 40 2.24 -15.58 -12.76
C LYS A 40 1.67 -14.19 -12.46
N GLY A 41 2.05 -13.21 -13.26
CA GLY A 41 1.52 -11.84 -13.21
C GLY A 41 2.15 -10.94 -12.14
N GLY A 42 2.87 -11.49 -11.16
CA GLY A 42 3.46 -10.71 -10.08
C GLY A 42 2.41 -10.01 -9.21
N ASP A 43 2.72 -8.86 -8.64
CA ASP A 43 1.73 -7.95 -8.04
C ASP A 43 0.67 -7.55 -9.08
N ASP A 44 -0.62 -7.55 -8.71
CA ASP A 44 -1.70 -7.19 -9.63
C ASP A 44 -1.61 -5.73 -10.13
N SER A 45 -0.93 -4.85 -9.38
CA SER A 45 -0.65 -3.48 -9.85
C SER A 45 0.26 -3.44 -11.08
N ARG A 46 1.03 -4.50 -11.40
CA ARG A 46 1.80 -4.60 -12.66
C ARG A 46 0.92 -4.56 -13.91
N GLN A 47 -0.36 -4.87 -13.77
CA GLN A 47 -1.34 -4.86 -14.87
C GLN A 47 -2.20 -3.58 -14.87
N MET A 48 -1.85 -2.57 -14.07
CA MET A 48 -2.58 -1.31 -13.99
C MET A 48 -1.89 -0.23 -14.81
N GLY A 49 -2.56 0.33 -15.81
CA GLY A 49 -2.04 1.48 -16.56
C GLY A 49 -1.98 2.76 -15.69
N PRO A 50 -1.28 3.82 -16.17
CA PRO A 50 -0.61 3.90 -17.46
C PRO A 50 0.70 3.09 -17.52
N TYR A 51 1.20 2.83 -18.73
CA TYR A 51 2.42 2.04 -18.98
C TYR A 51 3.53 2.90 -19.56
N ILE A 52 4.76 2.65 -19.13
CA ILE A 52 6.00 3.21 -19.68
C ILE A 52 6.85 2.03 -20.13
N GLU A 53 7.10 1.91 -21.43
CA GLU A 53 7.87 0.79 -22.01
C GLU A 53 7.39 -0.59 -21.53
N ASP A 54 6.06 -0.80 -21.54
CA ASP A 54 5.35 -2.01 -21.08
C ASP A 54 5.36 -2.27 -19.57
N GLU A 55 5.99 -1.43 -18.76
CA GLU A 55 5.95 -1.49 -17.30
C GLU A 55 4.88 -0.56 -16.73
N SER A 56 4.11 -1.05 -15.76
CA SER A 56 3.07 -0.24 -15.11
C SER A 56 3.68 0.90 -14.29
N ALA A 57 3.31 2.14 -14.61
CA ALA A 57 3.67 3.31 -13.82
C ALA A 57 3.06 3.26 -12.41
N CYS A 58 1.88 2.67 -12.26
CA CYS A 58 1.22 2.46 -10.97
C CYS A 58 2.04 1.52 -10.07
N PHE A 59 2.49 0.38 -10.61
CA PHE A 59 3.36 -0.54 -9.89
C PHE A 59 4.69 0.12 -9.52
N MET A 60 5.30 0.84 -10.47
CA MET A 60 6.58 1.51 -10.28
C MET A 60 6.51 2.58 -9.16
N GLN A 61 5.44 3.38 -9.10
CA GLN A 61 5.27 4.41 -8.08
C GLN A 61 5.40 3.85 -6.67
N ILE A 62 4.73 2.73 -6.39
CA ILE A 62 4.59 2.16 -5.04
C ILE A 62 5.54 1.00 -4.74
N ASN A 63 6.45 0.66 -5.67
CA ASN A 63 7.44 -0.41 -5.49
C ASN A 63 8.87 0.00 -5.88
N ARG A 64 9.16 1.30 -5.97
CA ARG A 64 10.54 1.80 -6.09
C ARG A 64 11.39 1.36 -4.90
N ASN A 65 12.71 1.27 -5.10
CA ASN A 65 13.71 0.88 -4.09
C ASN A 65 13.57 -0.56 -3.54
N LYS A 66 12.65 -1.38 -4.09
CA LYS A 66 12.48 -2.79 -3.70
C LYS A 66 13.20 -3.72 -4.66
N ARG A 67 13.68 -4.84 -4.12
CA ARG A 67 14.06 -6.03 -4.91
C ARG A 67 12.85 -6.93 -5.03
N SER A 68 12.75 -7.70 -6.11
CA SER A 68 11.66 -8.65 -6.30
C SER A 68 12.18 -10.06 -6.52
N VAL A 69 11.49 -11.03 -5.90
CA VAL A 69 11.63 -12.47 -6.16
C VAL A 69 10.24 -13.08 -6.29
N ALA A 70 10.06 -13.97 -7.26
CA ALA A 70 8.80 -14.67 -7.44
C ALA A 70 8.83 -16.04 -6.75
N LEU A 71 7.91 -16.30 -5.83
CA LEU A 71 7.77 -17.57 -5.10
C LEU A 71 6.31 -18.03 -5.12
N ASN A 72 6.11 -19.33 -5.33
CA ASN A 72 4.80 -19.95 -5.09
C ASN A 72 4.75 -20.51 -3.68
N LEU A 73 4.24 -19.75 -2.71
CA LEU A 73 4.20 -20.16 -1.29
C LEU A 73 3.33 -21.39 -1.01
N LYS A 74 2.57 -21.89 -2.00
CA LYS A 74 1.85 -23.17 -1.91
C LYS A 74 2.76 -24.39 -2.12
N ASP A 75 3.93 -24.19 -2.72
CA ASP A 75 4.94 -25.25 -2.87
C ASP A 75 5.77 -25.33 -1.59
N PRO A 76 5.80 -26.48 -0.88
CA PRO A 76 6.60 -26.65 0.33
C PRO A 76 8.08 -26.27 0.13
N ALA A 77 8.67 -26.54 -1.04
CA ALA A 77 10.06 -26.20 -1.30
C ALA A 77 10.28 -24.67 -1.40
N ALA A 78 9.34 -23.95 -1.99
CA ALA A 78 9.38 -22.49 -2.04
C ALA A 78 9.08 -21.86 -0.67
N ARG A 79 8.25 -22.51 0.13
CA ARG A 79 7.96 -22.09 1.51
C ARG A 79 9.19 -22.23 2.42
N GLU A 80 9.98 -23.29 2.28
CA GLU A 80 11.25 -23.40 3.01
C GLU A 80 12.23 -22.27 2.63
N LEU A 81 12.29 -21.87 1.36
CA LEU A 81 13.07 -20.71 0.95
C LEU A 81 12.56 -19.41 1.59
N PHE A 82 11.23 -19.24 1.68
CA PHE A 82 10.64 -18.11 2.39
C PHE A 82 11.00 -18.12 3.88
N TYR A 83 10.99 -19.29 4.53
CA TYR A 83 11.42 -19.43 5.92
C TYR A 83 12.90 -19.10 6.12
N ASP A 84 13.78 -19.49 5.19
CA ASP A 84 15.20 -19.09 5.22
C ASP A 84 15.38 -17.57 5.17
N MET A 85 14.54 -16.88 4.41
CA MET A 85 14.50 -15.41 4.36
C MET A 85 13.90 -14.83 5.65
N ALA A 86 12.80 -15.40 6.15
CA ALA A 86 12.08 -14.94 7.33
C ALA A 86 12.91 -15.05 8.63
N ARG A 87 13.78 -16.07 8.75
CA ARG A 87 14.72 -16.19 9.88
C ARG A 87 15.71 -15.02 9.99
N GLN A 88 15.91 -14.29 8.89
CA GLN A 88 16.82 -13.16 8.80
C GLN A 88 16.10 -11.82 8.65
N ALA A 89 14.77 -11.83 8.54
CA ALA A 89 13.97 -10.64 8.37
C ALA A 89 13.72 -9.96 9.71
N ASP A 90 13.62 -8.63 9.68
CA ASP A 90 13.19 -7.85 10.82
C ASP A 90 11.69 -7.58 10.78
N VAL A 91 11.15 -7.43 9.57
CA VAL A 91 9.73 -7.14 9.33
C VAL A 91 9.18 -8.00 8.20
N ILE A 92 7.97 -8.53 8.38
CA ILE A 92 7.14 -9.10 7.30
C ILE A 92 5.88 -8.26 7.20
N ILE A 93 5.50 -7.88 5.98
CA ILE A 93 4.26 -7.14 5.71
C ILE A 93 3.40 -7.94 4.72
N GLU A 94 2.13 -8.08 5.05
CA GLU A 94 1.12 -8.75 4.22
C GLU A 94 -0.20 -7.97 4.24
N ASN A 95 -1.02 -8.16 3.20
CA ASN A 95 -2.36 -7.55 3.13
C ASN A 95 -3.41 -8.49 2.55
N TYR A 96 -3.31 -9.77 2.86
CA TYR A 96 -4.29 -10.76 2.46
C TYR A 96 -5.53 -10.70 3.35
N ARG A 97 -6.59 -11.36 2.89
CA ARG A 97 -7.76 -11.60 3.74
C ARG A 97 -7.37 -12.48 4.94
N PRO A 98 -7.97 -12.27 6.11
CA PRO A 98 -7.77 -13.16 7.25
C PRO A 98 -7.95 -14.64 6.87
N GLY A 99 -7.07 -15.50 7.36
CA GLY A 99 -7.04 -16.94 7.04
C GLY A 99 -6.09 -17.32 5.90
N VAL A 100 -5.74 -16.40 5.00
CA VAL A 100 -4.90 -16.72 3.83
C VAL A 100 -3.48 -17.07 4.24
N THR A 101 -2.85 -16.25 5.08
CA THR A 101 -1.47 -16.49 5.53
C THR A 101 -1.36 -17.75 6.39
N GLN A 102 -2.39 -18.07 7.19
CA GLN A 102 -2.48 -19.32 7.94
C GLN A 102 -2.56 -20.51 6.97
N SER A 103 -3.36 -20.42 5.92
CA SER A 103 -3.46 -21.50 4.90
C SER A 103 -2.16 -21.72 4.11
N LEU A 104 -1.30 -20.70 4.05
CA LEU A 104 0.02 -20.76 3.45
C LEU A 104 1.12 -21.13 4.45
N GLU A 105 0.79 -21.23 5.75
CA GLU A 105 1.72 -21.41 6.88
C GLU A 105 2.78 -20.29 7.00
N VAL A 106 2.46 -19.09 6.53
CA VAL A 106 3.37 -17.92 6.63
C VAL A 106 2.82 -16.83 7.55
N ASP A 107 1.81 -17.16 8.36
CA ASP A 107 1.23 -16.26 9.35
C ASP A 107 2.17 -15.97 10.53
N TYR A 108 1.79 -15.01 11.36
CA TYR A 108 2.59 -14.56 12.50
C TYR A 108 2.98 -15.71 13.44
N GLU A 109 2.06 -16.59 13.81
CA GLU A 109 2.37 -17.67 14.78
C GLU A 109 3.36 -18.68 14.18
N SER A 110 3.22 -18.98 12.90
CA SER A 110 4.16 -19.84 12.17
C SER A 110 5.56 -19.21 12.08
N ILE A 111 5.66 -17.92 11.75
CA ILE A 111 6.95 -17.23 11.61
C ILE A 111 7.62 -16.97 12.96
N LYS A 112 6.85 -16.63 14.00
CA LYS A 112 7.36 -16.39 15.35
C LYS A 112 8.12 -17.59 15.91
N GLN A 113 7.72 -18.80 15.57
CA GLN A 113 8.42 -20.03 16.00
C GLN A 113 9.86 -20.11 15.48
N ILE A 114 10.12 -19.60 14.29
CA ILE A 114 11.46 -19.60 13.67
C ILE A 114 12.21 -18.27 13.85
N ASN A 115 11.49 -17.19 14.16
CA ASN A 115 12.03 -15.86 14.41
C ASN A 115 11.19 -15.13 15.48
N PRO A 116 11.48 -15.30 16.78
CA PRO A 116 10.74 -14.64 17.87
C PRO A 116 10.86 -13.11 17.88
N GLY A 117 11.87 -12.56 17.19
CA GLY A 117 12.10 -11.14 17.04
C GLY A 117 11.32 -10.49 15.88
N ILE A 118 10.47 -11.24 15.18
CA ILE A 118 9.82 -10.73 13.97
C ILE A 118 8.76 -9.66 14.29
N ILE A 119 8.78 -8.57 13.54
CA ILE A 119 7.65 -7.63 13.49
C ILE A 119 6.78 -8.04 12.30
N TYR A 120 5.56 -8.50 12.57
CA TYR A 120 4.67 -9.00 11.54
C TYR A 120 3.48 -8.06 11.38
N ALA A 121 3.42 -7.34 10.26
CA ALA A 121 2.36 -6.39 9.99
C ALA A 121 1.33 -6.95 8.99
N SER A 122 0.09 -7.02 9.45
CA SER A 122 -1.08 -7.41 8.68
C SER A 122 -1.91 -6.18 8.36
N ILE A 123 -2.25 -5.97 7.09
CA ILE A 123 -3.14 -4.89 6.66
C ILE A 123 -4.36 -5.49 5.96
N SER A 124 -5.51 -5.52 6.62
CA SER A 124 -6.73 -6.10 6.06
C SER A 124 -7.88 -5.10 6.02
N GLY A 125 -9.00 -5.46 5.37
CA GLY A 125 -10.14 -4.55 5.21
C GLY A 125 -10.70 -4.01 6.52
N TYR A 126 -10.87 -4.90 7.51
CA TYR A 126 -11.51 -4.59 8.80
C TYR A 126 -10.78 -5.25 9.98
N GLY A 127 -9.46 -5.48 9.85
CA GLY A 127 -8.62 -6.10 10.89
C GLY A 127 -8.65 -7.63 10.86
N GLN A 128 -7.81 -8.25 11.68
CA GLN A 128 -7.75 -9.71 11.85
C GLN A 128 -8.79 -10.23 12.87
N THR A 129 -9.47 -9.33 13.58
CA THR A 129 -10.42 -9.65 14.66
C THR A 129 -11.75 -8.92 14.50
N GLY A 130 -12.72 -9.22 15.37
CA GLY A 130 -14.02 -8.56 15.39
C GLY A 130 -15.03 -9.10 14.38
N PRO A 131 -16.27 -8.57 14.40
CA PRO A 131 -17.39 -9.11 13.63
C PRO A 131 -17.26 -8.92 12.11
N TYR A 132 -16.36 -8.03 11.67
CA TYR A 132 -16.17 -7.70 10.26
C TYR A 132 -14.87 -8.24 9.66
N ALA A 133 -14.06 -9.01 10.41
CA ALA A 133 -12.78 -9.55 9.95
C ALA A 133 -12.86 -10.25 8.57
N ASN A 134 -13.94 -10.99 8.31
CA ASN A 134 -14.11 -11.74 7.06
C ASN A 134 -14.72 -10.92 5.90
N LYS A 135 -15.06 -9.64 6.12
CA LYS A 135 -15.56 -8.76 5.06
C LYS A 135 -14.41 -8.34 4.15
N GLY A 136 -14.67 -8.33 2.84
CA GLY A 136 -13.73 -7.72 1.89
C GLY A 136 -13.67 -6.21 2.11
N GLY A 137 -12.47 -5.64 2.10
CA GLY A 137 -12.26 -4.21 2.19
C GLY A 137 -11.39 -3.71 1.05
N PHE A 138 -11.80 -2.58 0.48
CA PHE A 138 -11.02 -1.75 -0.42
C PHE A 138 -11.26 -0.31 -0.01
N ASP A 139 -10.34 0.58 -0.37
CA ASP A 139 -10.41 2.01 -0.05
C ASP A 139 -11.82 2.62 -0.27
N LEU A 140 -12.40 2.49 -1.46
CA LEU A 140 -13.71 3.08 -1.77
C LEU A 140 -14.83 2.57 -0.83
N VAL A 141 -14.78 1.29 -0.48
CA VAL A 141 -15.75 0.69 0.45
C VAL A 141 -15.52 1.21 1.87
N ALA A 142 -14.26 1.39 2.28
CA ALA A 142 -13.90 1.97 3.56
C ALA A 142 -14.35 3.43 3.67
N GLN A 143 -14.16 4.25 2.62
CA GLN A 143 -14.65 5.63 2.57
C GLN A 143 -16.18 5.71 2.78
N GLY A 144 -16.93 4.79 2.19
CA GLY A 144 -18.38 4.72 2.38
C GLY A 144 -18.76 4.24 3.77
N ALA A 145 -18.15 3.15 4.24
CA ALA A 145 -18.49 2.51 5.51
C ALA A 145 -18.20 3.37 6.75
N THR A 146 -17.26 4.31 6.63
CA THR A 146 -16.80 5.18 7.72
C THR A 146 -17.50 6.54 7.75
N GLY A 147 -18.32 6.85 6.74
CA GLY A 147 -19.02 8.14 6.63
C GLY A 147 -18.21 9.24 5.94
N LEU A 148 -16.97 9.00 5.48
CA LEU A 148 -16.21 10.03 4.75
C LEU A 148 -16.98 10.53 3.51
N MET A 149 -17.61 9.61 2.78
CA MET A 149 -18.37 9.97 1.59
C MET A 149 -19.66 10.73 1.89
N SER A 150 -20.29 10.53 3.06
CA SER A 150 -21.55 11.23 3.37
C SER A 150 -21.33 12.72 3.61
N MET A 151 -20.14 13.11 4.07
CA MET A 151 -19.76 14.51 4.29
C MET A 151 -18.91 15.12 3.17
N THR A 152 -18.69 14.40 2.07
CA THR A 152 -17.89 14.86 0.93
C THR A 152 -18.78 15.14 -0.29
N GLY A 153 -18.67 16.34 -0.84
CA GLY A 153 -19.39 16.77 -2.05
C GLY A 153 -20.42 17.87 -1.78
N GLU A 154 -21.29 18.11 -2.76
CA GLU A 154 -22.35 19.12 -2.68
C GLU A 154 -23.62 18.60 -1.97
N PRO A 155 -24.35 19.48 -1.23
CA PRO A 155 -25.65 19.16 -0.68
C PRO A 155 -26.64 18.59 -1.71
N GLY A 156 -27.36 17.55 -1.33
CA GLY A 156 -28.41 16.93 -2.17
C GLY A 156 -27.90 16.16 -3.40
N ARG A 157 -26.58 16.00 -3.56
CA ARG A 157 -25.97 15.19 -4.63
C ARG A 157 -25.62 13.78 -4.12
N ARG A 158 -25.16 12.92 -5.04
CA ARG A 158 -24.65 11.59 -4.70
C ARG A 158 -23.39 11.72 -3.82
N PRO A 159 -23.19 10.85 -2.81
CA PRO A 159 -21.97 10.84 -2.01
C PRO A 159 -20.71 10.74 -2.89
N LEU A 160 -19.73 11.60 -2.66
CA LEU A 160 -18.49 11.62 -3.43
C LEU A 160 -17.36 10.96 -2.65
N LYS A 161 -16.52 10.21 -3.37
CA LYS A 161 -15.24 9.73 -2.83
C LYS A 161 -14.20 10.85 -2.93
N THR A 162 -13.16 10.74 -2.11
CA THR A 162 -11.95 11.55 -2.29
C THR A 162 -11.21 11.19 -3.60
N GLY A 163 -10.40 12.13 -4.10
CA GLY A 163 -9.66 11.97 -5.35
C GLY A 163 -8.59 10.87 -5.32
N VAL A 164 -8.11 10.50 -4.14
CA VAL A 164 -7.04 9.52 -3.91
C VAL A 164 -7.54 8.33 -3.09
N ALA A 165 -6.75 7.26 -3.03
CA ALA A 165 -7.02 6.10 -2.18
C ALA A 165 -6.64 6.39 -0.72
N VAL A 166 -7.38 7.30 -0.08
CA VAL A 166 -7.02 7.90 1.21
C VAL A 166 -6.90 6.85 2.34
N TYR A 167 -7.73 5.82 2.36
CA TYR A 167 -7.67 4.75 3.35
C TYR A 167 -6.60 3.70 3.05
N ASP A 168 -6.31 3.41 1.78
CA ASP A 168 -5.16 2.54 1.47
C ASP A 168 -3.84 3.22 1.89
N ILE A 169 -3.68 4.51 1.55
CA ILE A 169 -2.50 5.31 1.95
C ILE A 169 -2.47 5.48 3.47
N GLY A 170 -3.61 5.78 4.08
CA GLY A 170 -3.76 5.90 5.54
C GLY A 170 -3.33 4.63 6.27
N ALA A 171 -3.83 3.47 5.84
CA ALA A 171 -3.44 2.19 6.41
C ALA A 171 -1.94 1.93 6.23
N GLY A 172 -1.37 2.30 5.08
CA GLY A 172 0.07 2.24 4.84
C GLY A 172 0.87 3.11 5.82
N ILE A 173 0.46 4.36 6.04
CA ILE A 173 1.08 5.29 7.01
C ILE A 173 0.95 4.74 8.44
N THR A 174 -0.23 4.23 8.79
CA THR A 174 -0.50 3.60 10.09
C THR A 174 0.38 2.40 10.33
N ALA A 175 0.57 1.55 9.31
CA ALA A 175 1.50 0.43 9.39
C ALA A 175 2.94 0.92 9.57
N VAL A 176 3.39 1.96 8.86
CA VAL A 176 4.76 2.49 8.99
C VAL A 176 5.06 2.90 10.43
N TYR A 177 4.27 3.79 11.05
CA TYR A 177 4.59 4.24 12.41
C TYR A 177 4.41 3.11 13.44
N SER A 178 3.50 2.16 13.20
CA SER A 178 3.30 1.01 14.09
C SER A 178 4.48 0.04 14.02
N ILE A 179 5.04 -0.21 12.83
CA ILE A 179 6.27 -0.98 12.63
C ILE A 179 7.45 -0.29 13.30
N LEU A 180 7.58 1.03 13.15
CA LEU A 180 8.66 1.79 13.80
C LEU A 180 8.55 1.72 15.33
N ALA A 181 7.33 1.82 15.88
CA ALA A 181 7.10 1.65 17.32
C ALA A 181 7.47 0.24 17.79
N ALA A 182 7.04 -0.80 17.07
CA ALA A 182 7.40 -2.19 17.35
C ALA A 182 8.92 -2.43 17.21
N TYR A 183 9.58 -1.77 16.27
CA TYR A 183 11.03 -1.82 16.11
C TYR A 183 11.75 -1.20 17.31
N ILE A 184 11.31 -0.02 17.77
CA ILE A 184 11.85 0.61 18.98
C ILE A 184 11.61 -0.28 20.22
N HIS A 185 10.45 -0.94 20.31
CA HIS A 185 10.18 -1.91 21.37
C HIS A 185 11.18 -3.07 21.31
N ARG A 186 11.33 -3.72 20.15
CA ARG A 186 12.28 -4.80 19.93
C ARG A 186 13.72 -4.43 20.25
N GLN A 187 14.16 -3.20 19.95
CA GLN A 187 15.51 -2.74 20.30
C GLN A 187 15.75 -2.73 21.82
N LYS A 188 14.70 -2.58 22.62
CA LYS A 188 14.79 -2.56 24.10
C LYS A 188 14.62 -3.94 24.72
N THR A 189 13.79 -4.80 24.12
CA THR A 189 13.37 -6.08 24.72
C THR A 189 13.94 -7.30 24.03
N GLY A 190 14.33 -7.18 22.76
CA GLY A 190 14.65 -8.29 21.87
C GLY A 190 13.42 -8.98 21.26
N GLU A 191 12.21 -8.61 21.67
CA GLU A 191 10.96 -9.27 21.27
C GLU A 191 10.27 -8.56 20.11
N GLY A 192 9.82 -9.35 19.13
CA GLY A 192 8.98 -8.87 18.03
C GLY A 192 7.51 -8.72 18.43
N GLN A 193 6.68 -8.22 17.52
CA GLN A 193 5.25 -8.01 17.75
C GLN A 193 4.43 -8.19 16.47
N GLN A 194 3.18 -8.61 16.63
CA GLN A 194 2.19 -8.53 15.57
C GLN A 194 1.57 -7.14 15.54
N VAL A 195 1.45 -6.56 14.36
CA VAL A 195 0.77 -5.29 14.08
C VAL A 195 -0.43 -5.61 13.20
N ASP A 196 -1.64 -5.29 13.67
CA ASP A 196 -2.89 -5.46 12.93
C ASP A 196 -3.45 -4.09 12.56
N VAL A 197 -3.54 -3.81 11.25
CA VAL A 197 -4.08 -2.55 10.72
C VAL A 197 -5.30 -2.85 9.88
N ALA A 198 -6.43 -2.27 10.27
CA ALA A 198 -7.65 -2.29 9.48
C ALA A 198 -7.72 -1.07 8.57
N ILE A 199 -7.93 -1.29 7.27
CA ILE A 199 -8.20 -0.21 6.30
C ILE A 199 -9.40 0.60 6.77
N GLY A 200 -10.52 -0.03 7.15
CA GLY A 200 -11.71 0.69 7.61
C GLY A 200 -11.51 1.52 8.90
N GLU A 201 -10.59 1.13 9.78
CA GLU A 201 -10.42 1.80 11.08
C GLU A 201 -9.35 2.89 11.04
N CYS A 202 -8.34 2.78 10.16
CA CYS A 202 -7.20 3.71 10.15
C CYS A 202 -7.59 5.18 9.94
N GLY A 203 -8.71 5.43 9.24
CA GLY A 203 -9.21 6.78 9.01
C GLY A 203 -10.22 7.29 10.03
N ILE A 204 -10.74 6.45 10.93
CA ILE A 204 -11.71 6.88 11.97
C ILE A 204 -11.13 8.00 12.86
N PRO A 205 -9.86 7.93 13.32
CA PRO A 205 -9.26 9.01 14.10
C PRO A 205 -9.20 10.37 13.39
N TRP A 206 -9.26 10.41 12.05
CA TRP A 206 -9.22 11.67 11.30
C TRP A 206 -10.50 12.50 11.46
N PHE A 207 -11.60 11.87 11.87
CA PHE A 207 -12.89 12.50 12.16
C PHE A 207 -12.93 13.17 13.53
N THR A 208 -11.79 13.66 14.03
CA THR A 208 -11.65 14.14 15.41
C THR A 208 -12.75 15.14 15.77
N TRP A 209 -13.07 16.06 14.86
CA TRP A 209 -14.04 17.09 15.14
C TRP A 209 -15.47 16.72 14.76
N GLU A 210 -15.65 15.88 13.75
CA GLU A 210 -16.93 15.30 13.35
C GLU A 210 -17.47 14.42 14.48
N ALA A 211 -16.61 13.59 15.06
CA ALA A 211 -16.90 12.80 16.24
C ALA A 211 -17.25 13.71 17.43
N ALA A 212 -16.51 14.81 17.64
CA ALA A 212 -16.83 15.78 18.69
C ALA A 212 -18.22 16.41 18.50
N ALA A 213 -18.57 16.81 17.27
CA ALA A 213 -19.89 17.37 16.95
C ALA A 213 -21.01 16.34 17.15
N TYR A 214 -20.81 15.11 16.69
CA TYR A 214 -21.79 14.05 16.80
C TYR A 214 -22.01 13.62 18.27
N PHE A 215 -20.94 13.34 19.02
CA PHE A 215 -21.05 12.91 20.41
C PHE A 215 -21.41 14.05 21.37
N GLY A 216 -21.06 15.30 21.05
CA GLY A 216 -21.35 16.46 21.89
C GLY A 216 -22.73 17.06 21.67
N GLU A 217 -23.20 17.11 20.42
CA GLU A 217 -24.44 17.83 20.03
C GLU A 217 -25.46 16.95 19.30
N GLY A 218 -25.13 15.68 18.97
CA GLY A 218 -25.94 14.84 18.08
C GLY A 218 -25.92 15.30 16.62
N ARG A 219 -24.98 16.19 16.26
CA ARG A 219 -24.94 16.79 14.93
C ARG A 219 -24.18 15.89 13.95
N GLU A 220 -24.91 15.35 12.98
CA GLU A 220 -24.33 14.56 11.90
C GLU A 220 -23.59 15.43 10.87
N PRO A 221 -22.35 15.10 10.48
CA PRO A 221 -21.63 15.78 9.41
C PRO A 221 -22.37 15.69 8.07
N GLN A 222 -22.47 16.82 7.37
CA GLN A 222 -23.15 16.97 6.09
C GLN A 222 -22.19 17.44 5.00
N PRO A 223 -22.49 17.15 3.71
CA PRO A 223 -21.70 17.68 2.60
C PRO A 223 -21.79 19.21 2.56
N THR A 224 -20.65 19.88 2.41
CA THR A 224 -20.52 21.35 2.46
C THR A 224 -20.00 21.96 1.14
N GLY A 225 -19.89 21.14 0.08
CA GLY A 225 -19.33 21.55 -1.19
C GLY A 225 -17.85 21.90 -1.06
N TRP A 226 -17.50 23.11 -1.45
CA TRP A 226 -16.16 23.68 -1.39
C TRP A 226 -15.90 24.51 -0.13
N ARG A 227 -16.86 24.57 0.81
CA ARG A 227 -16.78 25.42 1.99
C ARG A 227 -16.25 24.69 3.21
N HIS A 228 -15.48 25.39 4.04
CA HIS A 228 -15.09 24.87 5.34
C HIS A 228 -16.29 24.85 6.29
N ARG A 229 -16.48 23.73 6.98
CA ARG A 229 -17.66 23.48 7.83
C ARG A 229 -17.82 24.40 9.05
N VAL A 230 -16.76 25.08 9.52
CA VAL A 230 -16.81 25.97 10.71
C VAL A 230 -16.27 27.37 10.47
N SER A 231 -15.76 27.69 9.28
CA SER A 231 -15.11 28.98 9.03
C SER A 231 -15.55 29.57 7.71
N ALA A 232 -15.83 30.87 7.71
CA ALA A 232 -16.25 31.60 6.52
C ALA A 232 -15.57 32.99 6.45
N PRO A 233 -15.13 33.46 5.27
CA PRO A 233 -14.96 32.68 4.05
C PRO A 233 -13.72 31.79 4.16
N TYR A 234 -13.88 30.48 4.02
CA TYR A 234 -12.76 29.55 3.90
C TYR A 234 -13.16 28.47 2.90
N GLN A 235 -12.96 28.78 1.61
CA GLN A 235 -13.55 28.03 0.51
C GLN A 235 -12.88 28.33 -0.83
N ALA A 236 -13.22 27.55 -1.85
CA ALA A 236 -12.93 27.92 -3.24
C ALA A 236 -13.86 29.05 -3.68
N LEU A 237 -13.35 30.04 -4.41
CA LEU A 237 -14.12 31.18 -4.94
C LEU A 237 -13.81 31.40 -6.41
N ALA A 238 -14.85 31.72 -7.18
CA ALA A 238 -14.74 32.04 -8.60
C ALA A 238 -14.09 33.41 -8.82
N THR A 239 -13.35 33.51 -9.92
CA THR A 239 -12.76 34.74 -10.47
C THR A 239 -13.03 34.75 -11.98
N ARG A 240 -12.53 35.76 -12.70
CA ARG A 240 -12.74 35.89 -14.15
C ARG A 240 -12.34 34.66 -14.97
N ASP A 241 -11.25 33.99 -14.59
CA ASP A 241 -10.60 32.95 -15.40
C ASP A 241 -10.46 31.59 -14.68
N GLY A 242 -10.96 31.46 -13.45
CA GLY A 242 -10.85 30.23 -12.69
C GLY A 242 -11.31 30.35 -11.25
N TYR A 243 -10.67 29.55 -10.39
CA TYR A 243 -10.96 29.47 -8.95
C TYR A 243 -9.67 29.48 -8.14
N PHE A 244 -9.71 30.05 -6.95
CA PHE A 244 -8.65 29.88 -5.95
C PHE A 244 -9.23 29.59 -4.57
N MET A 245 -8.39 29.03 -3.70
CA MET A 245 -8.74 28.79 -2.30
C MET A 245 -8.47 30.07 -1.50
N LEU A 246 -9.50 30.60 -0.83
CA LEU A 246 -9.36 31.70 0.13
C LEU A 246 -9.44 31.14 1.55
N GLY A 247 -8.52 31.53 2.42
CA GLY A 247 -8.44 31.07 3.80
C GLY A 247 -8.56 32.19 4.83
N CYS A 248 -9.75 32.78 5.00
CA CYS A 248 -10.02 33.76 6.06
C CYS A 248 -10.54 33.07 7.33
N ALA A 249 -9.73 32.16 7.89
CA ALA A 249 -10.12 31.30 9.00
C ALA A 249 -10.25 32.00 10.37
N ASN A 250 -9.81 33.27 10.48
CA ASN A 250 -9.90 34.06 11.70
C ASN A 250 -10.20 35.54 11.41
N GLN A 251 -10.54 36.29 12.46
CA GLN A 251 -10.96 37.69 12.34
C GLN A 251 -9.87 38.59 11.73
N ARG A 252 -8.60 38.39 12.09
CA ARG A 252 -7.49 39.17 11.54
C ARG A 252 -7.34 38.98 10.04
N THR A 253 -7.46 37.74 9.55
CA THR A 253 -7.40 37.46 8.10
C THR A 253 -8.61 38.01 7.37
N TRP A 254 -9.79 38.02 8.02
CA TRP A 254 -11.01 38.63 7.48
C TRP A 254 -10.87 40.16 7.32
N GLU A 255 -10.42 40.86 8.36
CA GLU A 255 -10.24 42.31 8.31
C GLU A 255 -9.20 42.74 7.27
N ARG A 256 -8.09 41.99 7.15
CA ARG A 256 -7.10 42.22 6.08
C ARG A 256 -7.66 41.98 4.70
N PHE A 257 -8.45 40.92 4.54
CA PHE A 257 -9.11 40.64 3.27
C PHE A 257 -10.03 41.81 2.86
N CYS A 258 -10.88 42.28 3.77
CA CYS A 258 -11.76 43.43 3.52
C CYS A 258 -11.00 44.72 3.20
N ASN A 259 -9.98 45.07 4.00
CA ASN A 259 -9.25 46.33 3.83
C ASN A 259 -8.28 46.31 2.65
N ASP A 260 -7.47 45.27 2.55
CA ASP A 260 -6.26 45.27 1.72
C ASP A 260 -6.41 44.49 0.41
N VAL A 261 -7.41 43.60 0.31
CA VAL A 261 -7.63 42.76 -0.88
C VAL A 261 -8.80 43.25 -1.71
N VAL A 262 -10.02 43.25 -1.16
CA VAL A 262 -11.24 43.65 -1.89
C VAL A 262 -11.60 45.12 -1.75
N ASN A 263 -10.94 45.84 -0.83
CA ASN A 263 -11.20 47.26 -0.53
C ASN A 263 -12.69 47.52 -0.21
N LYS A 264 -13.24 46.69 0.69
CA LYS A 264 -14.61 46.71 1.22
C LYS A 264 -14.60 46.77 2.75
N PRO A 265 -14.03 47.83 3.37
CA PRO A 265 -13.96 47.94 4.83
C PRO A 265 -15.34 47.90 5.50
N GLU A 266 -16.40 48.32 4.81
CA GLU A 266 -17.79 48.30 5.29
C GLU A 266 -18.30 46.89 5.62
N TRP A 267 -17.71 45.84 5.05
CA TRP A 267 -18.08 44.45 5.36
C TRP A 267 -17.66 44.02 6.77
N ILE A 268 -16.67 44.70 7.38
CA ILE A 268 -16.18 44.36 8.72
C ILE A 268 -17.26 44.67 9.78
N ASP A 269 -17.98 45.77 9.61
CA ASP A 269 -19.00 46.25 10.55
C ASP A 269 -20.43 45.83 10.15
N ASP A 270 -20.59 45.17 8.99
CA ASP A 270 -21.89 44.61 8.59
C ASP A 270 -22.31 43.52 9.58
N SER A 271 -23.48 43.69 10.20
CA SER A 271 -24.04 42.72 11.16
C SER A 271 -24.18 41.29 10.62
N ARG A 272 -24.20 41.10 9.30
CA ARG A 272 -24.22 39.79 8.65
C ARG A 272 -22.84 39.11 8.64
N PHE A 273 -21.76 39.88 8.74
CA PHE A 273 -20.39 39.40 8.51
C PHE A 273 -19.38 39.74 9.64
N ALA A 274 -19.83 40.43 10.68
CA ALA A 274 -18.99 40.91 11.78
C ALA A 274 -18.19 39.80 12.47
N THR A 275 -18.83 38.67 12.80
CA THR A 275 -18.16 37.50 13.40
C THR A 275 -18.12 36.30 12.45
N ASN A 276 -17.22 35.35 12.72
CA ASN A 276 -17.16 34.10 11.96
C ASN A 276 -18.49 33.34 11.95
N SER A 277 -19.22 33.35 13.07
CA SER A 277 -20.53 32.72 13.18
C SER A 277 -21.59 33.44 12.34
N ASP A 278 -21.51 34.77 12.23
CA ASP A 278 -22.42 35.56 11.38
C ASP A 278 -22.13 35.26 9.90
N ARG A 279 -20.85 35.26 9.51
CA ARG A 279 -20.43 34.87 8.16
C ARG A 279 -20.85 33.46 7.79
N GLY A 280 -20.74 32.51 8.73
CA GLY A 280 -21.19 31.13 8.51
C GLY A 280 -22.70 31.01 8.29
N ARG A 281 -23.53 31.84 8.95
CA ARG A 281 -24.99 31.86 8.76
C ARG A 281 -25.43 32.53 7.46
N ASN A 282 -24.62 33.44 6.92
CA ASN A 282 -24.89 34.19 5.70
C ASN A 282 -23.89 33.84 4.59
N VAL A 283 -23.39 32.59 4.56
CA VAL A 283 -22.23 32.22 3.74
C VAL A 283 -22.53 32.27 2.24
N GLU A 284 -23.74 31.92 1.81
CA GLU A 284 -24.17 32.03 0.42
C GLU A 284 -24.19 33.49 -0.06
N GLU A 285 -24.68 34.41 0.78
CA GLU A 285 -24.71 35.83 0.45
C GLU A 285 -23.30 36.43 0.43
N LEU A 286 -22.46 36.06 1.41
CA LEU A 286 -21.07 36.49 1.46
C LEU A 286 -20.27 35.98 0.25
N GLU A 287 -20.48 34.72 -0.15
CA GLU A 287 -19.85 34.13 -1.33
C GLU A 287 -20.21 34.93 -2.60
N ALA A 288 -21.50 35.22 -2.81
CA ALA A 288 -21.94 35.99 -3.98
C ALA A 288 -21.30 37.39 -4.03
N LEU A 289 -21.21 38.09 -2.90
CA LEU A 289 -20.58 39.41 -2.82
C LEU A 289 -19.07 39.36 -3.12
N ILE A 290 -18.39 38.32 -2.64
CA ILE A 290 -16.95 38.14 -2.90
C ILE A 290 -16.72 37.81 -4.38
N GLU A 291 -17.49 36.89 -4.95
CA GLU A 291 -17.35 36.51 -6.36
C GLU A 291 -17.72 37.67 -7.31
N GLU A 292 -18.68 38.52 -6.94
CA GLU A 292 -18.95 39.77 -7.66
C GLU A 292 -17.72 40.70 -7.65
N ALA A 293 -17.07 40.87 -6.49
CA ALA A 293 -15.86 41.67 -6.38
C ALA A 293 -14.69 41.07 -7.18
N PHE A 294 -14.66 39.75 -7.38
CA PHE A 294 -13.60 39.04 -8.09
C PHE A 294 -13.80 38.95 -9.61
N ALA A 295 -14.97 39.35 -10.12
CA ALA A 295 -15.38 39.10 -11.50
C ALA A 295 -14.50 39.76 -12.57
N ASP A 296 -13.86 40.90 -12.25
CA ASP A 296 -13.15 41.73 -13.24
C ASP A 296 -11.65 41.36 -13.42
N GLU A 297 -11.07 40.64 -12.46
CA GLU A 297 -9.63 40.37 -12.38
C GLU A 297 -9.36 38.85 -12.43
N ASP A 298 -8.18 38.47 -12.91
CA ASP A 298 -7.77 37.07 -12.96
C ASP A 298 -7.38 36.50 -11.59
N THR A 299 -7.37 35.16 -11.54
CA THR A 299 -7.01 34.36 -10.37
C THR A 299 -5.66 34.78 -9.78
N ASP A 300 -4.66 35.01 -10.64
CA ASP A 300 -3.28 35.30 -10.22
C ASP A 300 -3.15 36.70 -9.61
N THR A 301 -3.93 37.67 -10.08
CA THR A 301 -4.01 39.02 -9.51
C THR A 301 -4.57 38.99 -8.09
N TRP A 302 -5.68 38.27 -7.87
CA TRP A 302 -6.25 38.10 -6.53
C TRP A 302 -5.33 37.37 -5.57
N ARG A 303 -4.64 36.32 -6.06
CA ARG A 303 -3.63 35.60 -5.28
C ARG A 303 -2.52 36.53 -4.81
N GLN A 304 -1.95 37.34 -5.71
CA GLN A 304 -0.87 38.27 -5.37
C GLN A 304 -1.30 39.33 -4.35
N ARG A 305 -2.54 39.84 -4.43
CA ARG A 305 -3.11 40.75 -3.43
C ARG A 305 -3.24 40.08 -2.06
N CYS A 306 -3.74 38.84 -2.03
CA CYS A 306 -3.84 38.06 -0.79
C CYS A 306 -2.47 37.80 -0.18
N ASP A 307 -1.49 37.37 -0.97
CA ASP A 307 -0.10 37.14 -0.52
C ASP A 307 0.52 38.41 0.07
N ALA A 308 0.34 39.55 -0.60
CA ALA A 308 0.83 40.86 -0.13
C ALA A 308 0.19 41.29 1.20
N ALA A 309 -1.10 41.00 1.40
CA ALA A 309 -1.83 41.28 2.64
C ALA A 309 -1.57 40.24 3.75
N GLY A 310 -0.91 39.11 3.43
CA GLY A 310 -0.77 37.98 4.34
C GLY A 310 -2.10 37.28 4.64
N VAL A 311 -3.00 37.23 3.65
CA VAL A 311 -4.24 36.45 3.66
C VAL A 311 -3.95 35.09 2.99
N PRO A 312 -4.15 33.95 3.68
CA PRO A 312 -3.86 32.63 3.12
C PRO A 312 -4.63 32.36 1.82
N THR A 313 -3.92 31.96 0.78
CA THR A 313 -4.49 31.60 -0.53
C THR A 313 -3.59 30.62 -1.28
N ASP A 314 -4.16 29.79 -2.17
CA ASP A 314 -3.40 29.06 -3.19
C ASP A 314 -4.28 28.54 -4.35
N GLN A 315 -3.64 28.04 -5.40
CA GLN A 315 -4.28 27.40 -6.55
C GLN A 315 -4.83 26.00 -6.20
N HIS A 316 -5.91 25.60 -6.87
CA HIS A 316 -6.58 24.32 -6.65
C HIS A 316 -6.12 23.18 -7.60
N LEU A 317 -5.16 23.43 -8.50
CA LEU A 317 -4.87 22.54 -9.63
C LEU A 317 -3.69 21.59 -9.40
N PHE A 318 -3.89 20.30 -9.73
CA PHE A 318 -2.86 19.26 -9.63
C PHE A 318 -1.61 19.55 -10.49
N ALA A 319 -1.77 20.10 -11.70
CA ALA A 319 -0.65 20.49 -12.56
C ALA A 319 0.22 21.57 -11.90
N GLY A 320 -0.40 22.46 -11.12
CA GLY A 320 0.26 23.46 -10.30
C GLY A 320 1.03 22.89 -9.10
N LEU A 321 0.80 21.63 -8.69
CA LEU A 321 1.58 20.95 -7.64
C LEU A 321 2.80 20.19 -8.19
N VAL A 322 2.68 19.60 -9.39
CA VAL A 322 3.74 18.76 -9.99
C VAL A 322 4.73 19.60 -10.82
N GLY A 323 4.29 20.74 -11.35
CA GLY A 323 5.10 21.69 -12.12
C GLY A 323 6.13 22.53 -11.33
N PRO A 324 5.89 22.96 -10.06
CA PRO A 324 6.79 23.84 -9.34
C PRO A 324 8.18 23.26 -9.11
N ALA A 325 9.17 24.17 -9.07
CA ALA A 325 10.53 23.86 -8.68
C ALA A 325 10.62 23.13 -7.33
N LEU A 326 9.70 23.40 -6.40
CA LEU A 326 9.64 22.75 -5.08
C LEU A 326 9.38 21.23 -5.18
N TYR A 327 8.43 20.80 -6.02
CA TYR A 327 8.14 19.38 -6.20
C TYR A 327 9.32 18.67 -6.87
N ARG A 328 9.85 19.25 -7.96
CA ARG A 328 11.02 18.71 -8.66
C ARG A 328 12.28 18.69 -7.79
N ALA A 329 12.51 19.71 -6.97
CA ALA A 329 13.67 19.77 -6.07
C ALA A 329 13.57 18.79 -4.90
N ARG A 330 12.36 18.50 -4.39
CA ARG A 330 12.16 17.59 -3.25
C ARG A 330 11.98 16.14 -3.64
N TYR A 331 11.42 15.87 -4.82
CA TYR A 331 11.01 14.51 -5.22
C TYR A 331 11.58 14.05 -6.58
N GLY A 332 12.42 14.87 -7.24
CA GLY A 332 12.83 14.67 -8.64
C GLY A 332 14.24 14.12 -8.99
N PRO A 333 15.04 13.44 -8.14
CA PRO A 333 16.22 12.74 -8.68
C PRO A 333 15.79 11.57 -9.58
N GLY A 334 16.39 11.53 -10.77
CA GLY A 334 16.00 10.67 -11.90
C GLY A 334 16.10 9.18 -11.63
N ILE A 335 15.06 8.49 -12.07
CA ILE A 335 14.88 7.06 -11.86
C ILE A 335 14.96 6.33 -13.23
N ARG A 336 15.40 5.07 -13.21
CA ARG A 336 15.70 4.20 -14.36
C ARG A 336 14.78 2.97 -14.48
N THR A 337 14.34 2.64 -15.69
CA THR A 337 13.64 1.38 -16.02
C THR A 337 14.43 0.13 -15.58
N SER A 338 13.79 -1.04 -15.57
CA SER A 338 14.41 -2.32 -15.21
C SER A 338 15.65 -2.68 -16.06
N ASP A 339 15.80 -2.07 -17.24
CA ASP A 339 16.97 -2.19 -18.12
C ASP A 339 17.99 -1.03 -18.00
N GLY A 340 17.81 -0.13 -17.04
CA GLY A 340 18.76 0.92 -16.65
C GLY A 340 18.68 2.22 -17.47
N ARG A 341 17.66 2.38 -18.32
CA ARG A 341 17.43 3.60 -19.12
C ARG A 341 16.73 4.67 -18.28
N GLN A 342 17.12 5.92 -18.48
CA GLN A 342 16.62 7.07 -17.73
C GLN A 342 15.23 7.47 -18.27
N CYS A 343 14.23 7.56 -17.39
CA CYS A 343 12.91 8.08 -17.76
C CYS A 343 12.99 9.61 -17.85
N GLU A 344 13.14 10.17 -19.06
CA GLU A 344 13.37 11.60 -19.25
C GLU A 344 12.09 12.46 -19.10
N ASP A 345 10.88 11.88 -19.17
CA ASP A 345 9.60 12.62 -19.13
C ASP A 345 8.58 12.16 -18.08
N ALA A 346 8.93 11.20 -17.24
CA ALA A 346 8.08 10.79 -16.11
C ALA A 346 9.00 10.44 -14.95
N GLY A 347 8.92 11.21 -13.85
CA GLY A 347 9.76 11.00 -12.66
C GLY A 347 9.46 9.66 -11.99
N LEU A 348 10.02 8.55 -12.50
CA LEU A 348 9.61 7.20 -12.09
C LEU A 348 10.63 6.06 -12.30
N CYS A 349 10.78 5.26 -11.20
CA CYS A 349 11.36 3.92 -10.93
C CYS A 349 12.87 3.60 -10.93
N GLU A 350 13.42 2.82 -9.96
CA GLU A 350 14.52 1.87 -10.19
C GLU A 350 14.18 0.55 -9.46
N GLN A 351 14.36 -0.59 -10.14
CA GLN A 351 14.20 -1.93 -9.58
C GLN A 351 15.31 -2.87 -10.07
N VAL A 352 15.85 -3.70 -9.15
CA VAL A 352 16.69 -4.85 -9.47
C VAL A 352 15.86 -6.12 -9.34
N LEU A 353 15.52 -6.73 -10.47
CA LEU A 353 14.91 -8.07 -10.55
C LEU A 353 15.97 -9.15 -10.30
N VAL A 354 15.73 -10.05 -9.34
CA VAL A 354 16.51 -11.28 -9.17
C VAL A 354 15.59 -12.47 -9.39
N HIS A 355 15.66 -13.08 -10.57
CA HIS A 355 14.95 -14.32 -10.83
C HIS A 355 15.65 -15.50 -10.14
N ALA A 356 15.01 -16.06 -9.11
CA ALA A 356 15.27 -17.40 -8.62
C ALA A 356 14.02 -18.26 -8.90
N ALA A 357 13.93 -18.84 -10.10
CA ALA A 357 12.87 -19.78 -10.43
C ALA A 357 13.28 -21.19 -10.01
N ALA A 358 12.57 -21.78 -9.04
CA ALA A 358 12.48 -23.22 -8.90
C ALA A 358 11.17 -23.65 -9.58
N ASP A 359 11.25 -24.06 -10.85
CA ASP A 359 10.13 -24.72 -11.55
C ASP A 359 10.59 -26.11 -12.00
N PRO A 360 9.95 -27.19 -11.52
CA PRO A 360 10.11 -28.52 -12.06
C PRO A 360 9.05 -28.80 -13.14
N SER A 361 9.17 -28.22 -14.34
CA SER A 361 8.41 -28.70 -15.51
C SER A 361 9.12 -28.43 -16.85
N PRO A 362 8.92 -29.27 -17.90
CA PRO A 362 9.71 -29.20 -19.13
C PRO A 362 8.87 -28.74 -20.32
N GLU A 363 8.87 -27.45 -20.67
CA GLU A 363 8.63 -26.99 -22.05
C GLU A 363 9.37 -25.67 -22.35
N PRO A 364 9.78 -25.39 -23.61
CA PRO A 364 10.82 -24.41 -23.91
C PRO A 364 10.22 -23.06 -24.29
N VAL A 365 10.47 -22.01 -23.49
CA VAL A 365 10.34 -20.63 -23.95
C VAL A 365 11.71 -20.11 -24.40
N ALA A 366 11.71 -19.51 -25.59
CA ALA A 366 12.86 -19.19 -26.42
C ALA A 366 13.91 -18.31 -25.72
N ARG A 367 15.18 -18.74 -25.84
CA ARG A 367 16.36 -18.00 -25.38
C ARG A 367 16.65 -16.82 -26.31
N ARG A 368 16.76 -15.61 -25.76
CA ARG A 368 17.57 -14.52 -26.35
C ARG A 368 18.78 -14.30 -25.46
N THR A 369 19.95 -14.54 -26.04
CA THR A 369 21.28 -14.39 -25.43
C THR A 369 21.61 -12.93 -25.14
N TYR A 370 22.11 -12.61 -23.94
CA TYR A 370 22.83 -11.36 -23.68
C TYR A 370 24.24 -11.65 -23.15
N ARG A 371 25.24 -11.09 -23.84
CA ARG A 371 26.65 -11.08 -23.44
C ARG A 371 26.84 -9.98 -22.40
N GLY A 372 27.34 -10.35 -21.23
CA GLY A 372 27.68 -9.40 -20.17
C GLY A 372 28.91 -8.55 -20.53
N SER A 373 28.81 -7.24 -20.30
CA SER A 373 29.94 -6.32 -20.24
C SER A 373 30.44 -6.24 -18.80
N ALA A 374 31.51 -6.98 -18.51
CA ALA A 374 32.35 -6.74 -17.34
C ALA A 374 33.20 -5.49 -17.57
N GLY A 375 33.20 -4.56 -16.60
CA GLY A 375 34.01 -3.36 -16.67
C GLY A 375 34.42 -2.83 -15.30
N ARG A 376 35.73 -2.68 -15.13
CA ARG A 376 36.49 -2.02 -14.05
C ARG A 376 36.82 -2.87 -12.83
N TYR A 377 37.92 -3.63 -12.92
CA TYR A 377 39.10 -3.44 -12.07
C TYR A 377 40.34 -3.89 -12.86
N GLY A 378 41.40 -3.09 -12.80
CA GLY A 378 42.54 -3.17 -13.70
C GLY A 378 43.51 -4.31 -13.40
N TYR A 379 44.03 -4.94 -14.47
CA TYR A 379 45.39 -5.45 -14.49
C TYR A 379 45.91 -5.54 -15.93
N ARG A 380 47.22 -5.26 -16.10
CA ARG A 380 47.96 -5.14 -17.36
C ARG A 380 47.74 -6.35 -18.29
N ARG A 381 47.39 -6.09 -19.56
CA ARG A 381 47.52 -7.09 -20.63
C ARG A 381 48.93 -7.08 -21.20
N ARG A 382 49.59 -8.24 -21.21
CA ARG A 382 50.58 -8.60 -22.24
C ARG A 382 49.85 -9.21 -23.44
N ALA A 383 50.39 -8.92 -24.61
CA ALA A 383 49.83 -9.21 -25.93
C ALA A 383 49.99 -10.67 -26.36
N SER A 384 49.00 -11.17 -27.12
CA SER A 384 49.13 -12.10 -28.26
C SER A 384 47.71 -12.36 -28.80
N GLY A 385 47.39 -11.99 -30.04
CA GLY A 385 47.48 -12.90 -31.20
C GLY A 385 46.17 -13.69 -31.37
N ARG A 386 45.18 -13.13 -32.09
CA ARG A 386 44.76 -13.51 -33.46
C ARG A 386 44.13 -14.91 -33.62
N THR A 387 42.91 -14.83 -34.18
CA THR A 387 42.27 -15.67 -35.21
C THR A 387 41.64 -17.02 -34.88
N ALA A 388 40.34 -17.03 -35.16
CA ALA A 388 39.40 -18.10 -35.38
C ALA A 388 39.87 -19.28 -36.25
N ARG A 389 39.36 -20.49 -35.94
CA ARG A 389 38.48 -21.24 -36.86
C ARG A 389 37.85 -22.45 -36.17
N ALA A 390 36.65 -22.78 -36.64
CA ALA A 390 35.76 -23.82 -36.17
C ALA A 390 36.12 -25.22 -36.69
N ARG A 391 35.82 -26.26 -35.90
CA ARG A 391 35.00 -27.46 -36.24
C ARG A 391 35.26 -28.61 -35.27
N GLY A 392 34.21 -29.40 -35.01
CA GLY A 392 34.33 -30.79 -34.53
C GLY A 392 33.79 -31.02 -33.13
N GLY A 393 32.60 -31.62 -33.02
CA GLY A 393 31.93 -31.89 -31.75
C GLY A 393 32.56 -33.02 -30.93
N ARG A 394 32.15 -33.07 -29.66
CA ARG A 394 32.05 -34.27 -28.82
C ARG A 394 31.12 -33.97 -27.64
N LEU A 395 30.19 -34.88 -27.36
CA LEU A 395 29.42 -34.91 -26.13
C LEU A 395 30.38 -34.97 -24.94
N GLY A 396 30.21 -34.03 -23.99
CA GLY A 396 30.93 -33.99 -22.72
C GLY A 396 29.96 -33.74 -21.57
N SER A 397 29.72 -34.80 -20.78
CA SER A 397 29.30 -34.86 -19.38
C SER A 397 28.44 -33.73 -18.77
N LEU A 398 27.22 -34.10 -18.38
CA LEU A 398 26.36 -33.43 -17.40
C LEU A 398 27.06 -33.25 -16.04
N THR A 399 27.69 -32.11 -15.82
CA THR A 399 28.02 -31.59 -14.47
C THR A 399 27.77 -30.08 -14.44
N GLY A 400 26.51 -29.68 -14.61
CA GLY A 400 26.15 -28.27 -14.81
C GLY A 400 24.93 -27.77 -14.03
N ARG A 401 24.49 -28.47 -12.97
CA ARG A 401 23.29 -28.08 -12.20
C ARG A 401 23.48 -27.77 -10.71
N CYS A 402 24.72 -27.81 -10.19
CA CYS A 402 24.99 -27.39 -8.80
C CYS A 402 25.62 -25.99 -8.67
N GLY A 403 25.94 -25.32 -9.78
CA GLY A 403 26.62 -24.01 -9.77
C GLY A 403 25.70 -22.82 -9.50
N SER A 404 24.45 -22.84 -10.00
CA SER A 404 23.53 -21.70 -9.93
C SER A 404 22.95 -21.47 -8.53
N ILE A 405 22.71 -22.53 -7.76
CA ILE A 405 22.20 -22.44 -6.39
C ILE A 405 23.30 -21.92 -5.44
N ARG A 406 24.56 -22.35 -5.62
CA ARG A 406 25.71 -21.83 -4.85
C ARG A 406 25.93 -20.32 -5.04
N ALA A 407 25.71 -19.80 -6.25
CA ALA A 407 25.91 -18.39 -6.56
C ALA A 407 24.82 -17.47 -5.96
N ALA A 408 23.59 -17.98 -5.83
CA ALA A 408 22.49 -17.26 -5.18
C ALA A 408 22.63 -17.23 -3.65
N LEU A 409 23.04 -18.35 -3.03
CA LEU A 409 23.15 -18.50 -1.58
C LEU A 409 24.42 -17.89 -0.98
N ALA A 410 25.50 -17.74 -1.74
CA ALA A 410 26.75 -17.13 -1.26
C ALA A 410 26.60 -15.64 -0.88
N ARG A 411 25.55 -14.96 -1.37
CA ARG A 411 25.21 -13.58 -0.96
C ARG A 411 24.63 -13.49 0.47
N PHE A 412 24.33 -14.63 1.11
CA PHE A 412 23.77 -14.72 2.46
C PHE A 412 24.71 -15.36 3.50
N GLY A 413 26.00 -15.54 3.20
CA GLY A 413 27.02 -15.89 4.21
C GLY A 413 27.04 -17.33 4.76
N LEU A 414 26.25 -18.26 4.23
CA LEU A 414 26.16 -19.64 4.74
C LEU A 414 27.15 -20.61 4.05
N ARG A 415 27.83 -21.48 4.82
CA ARG A 415 28.70 -22.57 4.32
C ARG A 415 28.09 -23.95 4.62
N TYR A 416 28.01 -24.82 3.62
CA TYR A 416 27.61 -26.23 3.78
C TYR A 416 28.54 -27.21 3.03
N ARG A 417 28.69 -28.43 3.57
CA ARG A 417 29.44 -29.57 3.00
C ARG A 417 28.47 -30.76 2.85
N LEU A 418 28.36 -31.33 1.66
CA LEU A 418 27.55 -32.54 1.40
C LEU A 418 28.46 -33.72 1.05
N MET A 419 28.16 -34.89 1.64
CA MET A 419 28.79 -36.20 1.35
C MET A 419 28.06 -36.90 0.20
N PRO A 420 28.75 -37.65 -0.69
CA PRO A 420 28.10 -38.33 -1.82
C PRO A 420 27.55 -39.71 -1.45
N ARG A 421 26.42 -40.11 -2.05
CA ARG A 421 25.95 -41.50 -2.08
C ARG A 421 25.82 -42.02 -3.51
N ALA A 422 26.08 -43.32 -3.64
CA ALA A 422 26.45 -44.07 -4.83
C ALA A 422 25.34 -44.26 -5.88
N VAL A 423 25.78 -44.44 -7.12
CA VAL A 423 24.98 -44.76 -8.31
C VAL A 423 24.82 -46.27 -8.43
N THR A 424 23.60 -46.76 -8.60
CA THR A 424 23.33 -48.05 -9.23
C THR A 424 22.41 -47.81 -10.42
N GLY A 425 22.88 -48.21 -11.60
CA GLY A 425 22.15 -48.09 -12.86
C GLY A 425 21.49 -49.41 -13.25
N GLN A 426 20.39 -49.32 -13.99
CA GLN A 426 19.99 -50.29 -15.00
C GLN A 426 18.99 -49.66 -15.99
N SER A 427 19.10 -50.10 -17.23
CA SER A 427 18.60 -49.50 -18.48
C SER A 427 17.40 -50.25 -19.08
N ALA A 428 16.84 -49.65 -20.16
CA ALA A 428 15.93 -50.22 -21.19
C ALA A 428 14.43 -50.17 -20.83
N THR A 429 13.45 -49.83 -21.69
CA THR A 429 13.39 -49.70 -23.16
C THR A 429 12.11 -48.94 -23.57
N THR A 430 12.11 -48.41 -24.80
CA THR A 430 11.07 -47.63 -25.51
C THR A 430 9.78 -48.38 -25.89
N ARG A 431 8.60 -47.71 -25.83
CA ARG A 431 7.52 -47.79 -26.86
C ARG A 431 6.43 -46.71 -26.66
N SER A 432 5.82 -46.33 -27.78
CA SER A 432 4.95 -45.17 -28.08
C SER A 432 3.43 -45.42 -27.79
N PRO A 433 2.46 -44.55 -28.16
CA PRO A 433 1.51 -43.95 -27.21
C PRO A 433 0.06 -44.43 -27.39
N ARG A 434 -0.74 -44.45 -26.32
CA ARG A 434 -2.22 -44.52 -26.42
C ARG A 434 -2.88 -43.69 -25.31
N LYS A 435 -3.67 -42.70 -25.71
CA LYS A 435 -4.87 -42.25 -24.97
C LYS A 435 -5.91 -43.39 -25.08
N PRO A 436 -6.77 -43.64 -24.07
CA PRO A 436 -7.98 -42.82 -23.89
C PRO A 436 -8.55 -42.70 -22.45
N THR A 437 -9.47 -41.75 -22.34
CA THR A 437 -10.70 -41.73 -21.50
C THR A 437 -10.65 -41.72 -19.98
N SER A 438 -11.38 -40.72 -19.48
CA SER A 438 -12.05 -40.61 -18.18
C SER A 438 -12.67 -41.92 -17.68
N GLN A 439 -12.38 -42.26 -16.42
CA GLN A 439 -13.32 -42.92 -15.52
C GLN A 439 -12.87 -42.74 -14.06
N SER A 440 -13.80 -42.25 -13.26
CA SER A 440 -13.74 -42.16 -11.82
C SER A 440 -13.69 -43.56 -11.20
N CYS A 441 -12.81 -43.78 -10.22
CA CYS A 441 -12.90 -44.92 -9.31
C CYS A 441 -12.81 -44.41 -7.87
N MET A 442 -13.92 -44.59 -7.15
CA MET A 442 -13.97 -44.58 -5.68
C MET A 442 -13.12 -45.73 -5.14
N LEU A 443 -12.45 -45.50 -4.01
CA LEU A 443 -11.91 -46.55 -3.16
C LEU A 443 -12.41 -46.30 -1.74
N THR A 444 -13.37 -47.13 -1.34
CA THR A 444 -13.85 -47.30 0.02
C THR A 444 -12.91 -48.28 0.74
N VAL A 445 -12.48 -47.94 1.95
CA VAL A 445 -12.00 -48.93 2.94
C VAL A 445 -12.65 -48.57 4.27
N GLY A 446 -13.44 -49.49 4.81
CA GLY A 446 -14.00 -49.40 6.15
C GLY A 446 -13.44 -50.51 7.03
N SER A 447 -13.34 -50.23 8.34
CA SER A 447 -13.50 -51.25 9.38
C SER A 447 -13.78 -50.62 10.75
N GLN A 448 -15.01 -50.89 11.22
CA GLN A 448 -15.40 -51.28 12.59
C GLN A 448 -15.40 -50.26 13.74
N CYS A 449 -16.62 -49.86 14.12
CA CYS A 449 -17.04 -49.52 15.50
C CYS A 449 -17.30 -50.81 16.33
N PRO A 450 -17.43 -50.70 17.67
CA PRO A 450 -18.77 -50.53 18.26
C PRO A 450 -18.77 -49.43 19.35
N GLY A 451 -19.73 -48.49 19.33
CA GLY A 451 -20.99 -48.59 20.11
C GLY A 451 -20.82 -47.88 21.45
N THR A 452 -21.54 -46.81 21.79
CA THR A 452 -22.98 -46.80 22.06
C THR A 452 -23.61 -45.41 21.92
N ARG A 453 -24.90 -45.45 21.57
CA ARG A 453 -25.84 -44.34 21.32
C ARG A 453 -26.26 -43.65 22.63
N ARG A 454 -26.57 -42.35 22.58
CA ARG A 454 -27.96 -41.83 22.53
C ARG A 454 -28.00 -40.30 22.52
N SER A 455 -28.70 -39.80 21.52
CA SER A 455 -29.36 -38.48 21.44
C SER A 455 -30.35 -38.27 22.59
N VAL A 456 -30.54 -37.02 23.03
CA VAL A 456 -31.82 -36.28 23.12
C VAL A 456 -31.54 -34.87 23.65
N SER A 457 -32.05 -33.86 22.96
CA SER A 457 -32.47 -32.54 23.48
C SER A 457 -33.97 -32.39 23.16
N PRO A 458 -34.73 -31.39 23.66
CA PRO A 458 -34.45 -30.34 24.66
C PRO A 458 -35.55 -30.23 25.75
N SER A 459 -35.33 -29.47 26.83
CA SER A 459 -36.41 -28.72 27.51
C SER A 459 -35.90 -27.71 28.54
N VAL A 460 -36.68 -26.64 28.60
CA VAL A 460 -36.68 -25.41 29.39
C VAL A 460 -36.71 -25.65 30.91
N SER A 461 -35.99 -24.84 31.69
CA SER A 461 -36.57 -24.18 32.88
C SER A 461 -35.68 -23.06 33.42
N VAL A 462 -36.39 -22.01 33.84
CA VAL A 462 -35.95 -20.72 34.35
C VAL A 462 -35.58 -20.83 35.83
N SER A 463 -34.57 -20.08 36.28
CA SER A 463 -34.55 -19.56 37.66
C SER A 463 -34.04 -18.11 37.68
N ARG A 464 -34.69 -17.34 38.55
CA ARG A 464 -34.75 -15.88 38.65
C ARG A 464 -33.65 -15.33 39.56
N GLY A 465 -33.34 -14.05 39.35
CA GLY A 465 -32.72 -13.14 40.32
C GLY A 465 -32.32 -11.82 39.63
N SER A 466 -33.27 -10.95 39.26
CA SER A 466 -33.89 -9.87 40.06
C SER A 466 -32.95 -8.71 40.41
N SER A 467 -33.02 -7.64 39.60
CA SER A 467 -33.29 -6.23 40.00
C SER A 467 -33.27 -5.39 38.71
N SER A 468 -34.42 -5.08 38.08
CA SER A 468 -35.40 -4.02 38.37
C SER A 468 -34.90 -2.60 38.13
N TRP A 469 -35.56 -1.69 37.40
CA TRP A 469 -36.76 -1.65 36.54
C TRP A 469 -36.67 -0.27 35.78
N PRO A 470 -37.60 0.12 34.87
CA PRO A 470 -37.33 0.71 33.55
C PRO A 470 -38.11 2.03 33.25
N CYS A 471 -38.32 2.27 31.94
CA CYS A 471 -39.36 3.08 31.26
C CYS A 471 -39.04 4.58 31.09
N SER A 472 -39.34 5.23 29.96
CA SER A 472 -40.48 5.05 29.04
C SER A 472 -40.18 5.76 27.69
N SER A 473 -40.35 5.08 26.55
CA SER A 473 -41.51 5.12 25.63
C SER A 473 -41.48 6.23 24.56
N GLU A 474 -41.36 5.77 23.31
CA GLU A 474 -41.82 6.46 22.11
C GLU A 474 -43.31 6.79 22.18
N ALA A 475 -43.70 7.90 21.56
CA ALA A 475 -44.90 7.97 20.70
C ALA A 475 -44.81 9.19 19.75
N PRO A 476 -45.45 9.14 18.56
CA PRO A 476 -45.18 10.02 17.41
C PRO A 476 -46.21 11.14 17.23
N VAL A 477 -45.80 12.24 16.57
CA VAL A 477 -46.57 13.05 15.58
C VAL A 477 -45.57 13.68 14.62
#